data_AF-A0A5J4VT88-F1
#
_entry.id   AF-A0A5J4VT88-F1
#
_cell.length_a   1.000
_cell.length_b   1.000
_cell.length_c   1.000
_cell.angle_alpha   90.00
_cell.angle_beta   90.00
_cell.angle_gamma   90.00
#
_symmetry.space_group_name_H-M   'P 1'
#
loop_
_entity.id
_entity.type
_entity.pdbx_description
1 polymer ?
#
loop_
_entity_poly.entity_id
_entity_poly.type
_entity_poly.pdbx_seq_one_letter_code
_entity_poly.pdbx_strand_id
1 'polypeptide(L)'
;MDLPDTIKFKNVPPQYQQYYPASTILTKSCDVEFDDNYFTVALSNGGIVDSSCISNTDVPTQTKKCTDGSTPTIYLNGYKLGWFTGNAQTVKEALIRLFNKLLLIVALSSIARSVNIEFRKYSLSGDGVTVNLDYTGVDEIPDFEADTLYYIEQEIDSQGILTVDYNKLANSTQGYAGKRITDFEPYKSSITTTDASFFSIGTENEFTNLKTTTGLSTSELGCATTLYSYNYGYYGLLGYAVKALNGANISPSISYVLANRPDTIKIINTPSGTTTIPQEKTCDHLFDQDDLSVALNKAGIVDSSCIANTAVPSSTSSCTGGSTPTKYLNGYKFGDFFGGVDSVKKALIRFGPVIAQVIIGGIQEIKLIVGWDNSKWTLVDYNSAGGHILQKVDISTVEFLQGEVVFNTQPSGGGDPTGCTSTSPVNATCPCQTSDTRPACVSQPGDEQPTTCTSITKTTPESECPCLKKGDIRDYEGGICASGSFRITLSLILLAVVVPILSMLWG
;
A
#
# COMPACT_ATOMS: atom_id res chain seq x y z
N MET A 1 31.71 10.67 5.46
CA MET A 1 31.93 10.16 6.84
C MET A 1 33.16 9.27 6.84
N ASP A 2 33.84 9.10 7.98
CA ASP A 2 35.04 8.25 8.08
C ASP A 2 34.68 6.84 8.57
N LEU A 3 34.49 5.92 7.62
CA LEU A 3 34.22 4.51 7.93
C LEU A 3 35.54 3.74 8.11
N PRO A 4 35.62 2.79 9.06
CA PRO A 4 36.73 1.85 9.11
C PRO A 4 36.71 0.95 7.87
N ASP A 5 37.88 0.56 7.37
CA ASP A 5 37.98 -0.34 6.21
C ASP A 5 37.60 -1.79 6.57
N THR A 6 37.53 -2.13 7.86
CA THR A 6 37.16 -3.46 8.33
C THR A 6 36.39 -3.37 9.64
N ILE A 7 35.29 -4.12 9.74
CA ILE A 7 34.54 -4.32 10.97
C ILE A 7 34.77 -5.74 11.47
N LYS A 8 35.02 -5.88 12.79
CA LYS A 8 35.16 -7.17 13.45
C LYS A 8 34.00 -7.38 14.40
N PHE A 9 33.22 -8.43 14.14
CA PHE A 9 32.13 -8.83 15.02
C PHE A 9 32.68 -9.79 16.08
N LYS A 10 32.35 -9.56 17.35
CA LYS A 10 32.72 -10.46 18.46
C LYS A 10 31.45 -10.91 19.17
N ASN A 11 31.51 -12.09 19.79
CA ASN A 11 30.40 -12.66 20.57
C ASN A 11 29.09 -12.81 19.79
N VAL A 12 29.16 -13.00 18.47
CA VAL A 12 27.98 -13.26 17.63
C VAL A 12 27.36 -14.60 18.05
N PRO A 13 26.08 -14.63 18.47
CA PRO A 13 25.40 -15.89 18.80
C PRO A 13 25.48 -16.89 17.64
N PRO A 14 25.61 -18.20 17.91
CA PRO A 14 25.82 -19.21 16.86
C PRO A 14 24.85 -19.12 15.68
N GLN A 15 23.56 -18.83 15.96
CA GLN A 15 22.52 -18.70 14.93
C GLN A 15 22.72 -17.52 13.96
N TYR A 16 23.55 -16.53 14.31
CA TYR A 16 23.80 -15.35 13.49
C TYR A 16 25.20 -15.33 12.87
N GLN A 17 26.06 -16.32 13.14
CA GLN A 17 27.45 -16.32 12.65
C GLN A 17 27.56 -16.38 11.13
N GLN A 18 26.55 -16.91 10.43
CA GLN A 18 26.50 -16.92 8.97
C GLN A 18 26.29 -15.53 8.36
N TYR A 19 25.61 -14.63 9.08
CA TYR A 19 25.31 -13.28 8.62
C TYR A 19 26.41 -12.27 9.02
N TYR A 20 27.11 -12.55 10.13
CA TYR A 20 28.15 -11.68 10.67
C TYR A 20 29.48 -12.44 10.77
N PRO A 21 30.24 -12.55 9.66
CA PRO A 21 31.55 -13.19 9.69
C PRO A 21 32.47 -12.44 10.64
N ALA A 22 33.45 -13.13 11.23
CA ALA A 22 34.36 -12.56 12.25
C ALA A 22 35.02 -11.24 11.82
N SER A 23 35.18 -11.02 10.51
CA SER A 23 35.50 -9.73 9.93
C SER A 23 34.84 -9.51 8.58
N THR A 24 34.35 -8.30 8.33
CA THR A 24 33.86 -7.85 7.02
C THR A 24 34.67 -6.65 6.56
N ILE A 25 35.17 -6.68 5.31
CA ILE A 25 35.80 -5.53 4.68
C ILE A 25 34.69 -4.63 4.12
N LEU A 26 34.68 -3.36 4.51
CA LEU A 26 33.72 -2.41 3.99
C LEU A 26 34.25 -1.78 2.72
N THR A 27 33.53 -1.97 1.62
CA THR A 27 33.79 -1.23 0.40
C THR A 27 33.07 0.10 0.49
N LYS A 28 33.83 1.19 0.52
CA LYS A 28 33.28 2.55 0.51
C LYS A 28 32.81 2.84 -0.92
N SER A 29 31.51 2.97 -1.11
CA SER A 29 30.87 3.37 -2.38
C SER A 29 29.71 4.33 -2.06
N CYS A 30 29.31 5.14 -3.04
CA CYS A 30 28.06 5.91 -2.97
C CYS A 30 26.82 5.05 -3.33
N ASP A 31 27.04 3.87 -3.92
CA ASP A 31 25.98 2.99 -4.42
C ASP A 31 25.66 1.81 -3.49
N VAL A 32 26.27 1.76 -2.29
CA VAL A 32 26.00 0.69 -1.32
C VAL A 32 24.86 1.07 -0.39
N GLU A 33 23.93 0.13 -0.20
CA GLU A 33 22.91 0.22 0.82
C GLU A 33 23.60 0.27 2.19
N PHE A 34 23.40 1.37 2.91
CA PHE A 34 24.07 1.64 4.17
C PHE A 34 23.29 0.95 5.30
N ASP A 35 23.88 -0.07 5.92
CA ASP A 35 23.41 -0.57 7.21
C ASP A 35 23.56 0.54 8.27
N ASP A 36 22.51 0.76 9.05
CA ASP A 36 22.46 1.73 10.17
C ASP A 36 23.63 1.57 11.15
N ASN A 37 24.15 0.35 11.29
CA ASN A 37 25.32 0.03 12.10
C ASN A 37 26.57 0.76 11.58
N TYR A 38 26.76 0.82 10.26
CA TYR A 38 27.91 1.49 9.65
C TYR A 38 27.82 3.00 9.81
N PHE A 39 26.63 3.56 9.61
CA PHE A 39 26.41 4.99 9.84
C PHE A 39 26.72 5.39 11.29
N THR A 40 26.29 4.58 12.26
CA THR A 40 26.56 4.82 13.69
C THR A 40 28.06 4.86 13.99
N VAL A 41 28.83 3.90 13.45
CA VAL A 41 30.28 3.86 13.62
C VAL A 41 30.95 5.06 12.95
N ALA A 42 30.51 5.42 11.74
CA ALA A 42 31.06 6.55 11.00
C ALA A 42 30.80 7.89 11.72
N LEU A 43 29.59 8.06 12.27
CA LEU A 43 29.19 9.23 13.06
C LEU A 43 30.03 9.34 14.33
N SER A 44 30.24 8.22 15.03
CA SER A 44 30.99 8.18 16.28
C SER A 44 32.49 8.49 16.09
N ASN A 45 33.07 8.17 14.93
CA ASN A 45 34.51 8.34 14.67
C ASN A 45 34.85 9.63 13.92
N GLY A 46 33.99 10.05 12.99
CA GLY A 46 34.30 11.14 12.07
C GLY A 46 33.23 12.24 11.97
N GLY A 47 32.07 12.05 12.60
CA GLY A 47 30.95 13.00 12.51
C GLY A 47 30.41 13.19 11.08
N ILE A 48 29.72 14.31 10.89
CA ILE A 48 29.15 14.77 9.61
C ILE A 48 29.82 16.08 9.21
N VAL A 49 30.04 16.27 7.92
CA VAL A 49 30.59 17.49 7.31
C VAL A 49 29.57 18.02 6.31
N ASP A 50 29.50 19.34 6.16
CA ASP A 50 28.62 19.98 5.17
C ASP A 50 28.97 19.55 3.74
N SER A 51 27.95 19.27 2.92
CA SER A 51 28.14 18.82 1.54
C SER A 51 28.82 19.83 0.61
N SER A 52 28.78 21.12 0.96
CA SER A 52 29.53 22.17 0.25
C SER A 52 31.04 22.07 0.48
N CYS A 53 31.47 21.47 1.60
CA CYS A 53 32.88 21.19 1.90
C CYS A 53 33.32 19.87 1.28
N ILE A 54 32.53 18.79 1.46
CA ILE A 54 32.80 17.45 0.92
C ILE A 54 31.54 16.95 0.20
N SER A 55 31.61 16.76 -1.12
CA SER A 55 30.45 16.33 -1.94
C SER A 55 29.87 14.98 -1.51
N ASN A 56 28.55 14.81 -1.67
CA ASN A 56 27.85 13.53 -1.50
C ASN A 56 27.81 12.69 -2.78
N THR A 57 28.36 13.19 -3.89
CA THR A 57 28.30 12.50 -5.19
C THR A 57 29.36 11.42 -5.34
N ASP A 58 30.43 11.48 -4.55
CA ASP A 58 31.59 10.61 -4.70
C ASP A 58 32.17 10.26 -3.33
N VAL A 59 32.82 9.10 -3.23
CA VAL A 59 33.56 8.73 -2.02
C VAL A 59 34.81 9.61 -1.94
N PRO A 60 34.93 10.47 -0.91
CA PRO A 60 36.03 11.42 -0.85
C PRO A 60 37.36 10.70 -0.58
N THR A 61 38.38 10.98 -1.39
CA THR A 61 39.74 10.47 -1.19
C THR A 61 40.49 11.19 -0.06
N GLN A 62 40.00 12.37 0.35
CA GLN A 62 40.51 13.14 1.47
C GLN A 62 39.36 13.74 2.29
N THR A 63 39.32 13.43 3.59
CA THR A 63 38.29 13.93 4.52
C THR A 63 38.79 15.04 5.44
N LYS A 64 40.07 15.40 5.34
CA LYS A 64 40.73 16.40 6.22
C LYS A 64 40.69 17.84 5.69
N LYS A 65 40.26 18.04 4.45
CA LYS A 65 40.17 19.35 3.79
C LYS A 65 38.90 19.44 2.95
N CYS A 66 38.28 20.61 2.93
CA CYS A 66 37.25 20.94 1.96
C CYS A 66 37.84 21.07 0.56
N THR A 67 36.98 21.14 -0.46
CA THR A 67 37.37 21.37 -1.86
C THR A 67 38.15 22.67 -2.06
N ASP A 68 37.90 23.70 -1.24
CA ASP A 68 38.63 24.98 -1.23
C ASP A 68 39.93 24.95 -0.41
N GLY A 69 40.28 23.80 0.18
CA GLY A 69 41.47 23.59 1.00
C GLY A 69 41.34 24.00 2.47
N SER A 70 40.19 24.54 2.89
CA SER A 70 39.90 24.87 4.29
C SER A 70 39.71 23.61 5.15
N THR A 71 39.78 23.77 6.47
CA THR A 71 39.55 22.67 7.42
C THR A 71 38.05 22.42 7.56
N PRO A 72 37.56 21.18 7.36
CA PRO A 72 36.16 20.85 7.51
C PRO A 72 35.67 21.13 8.93
N THR A 73 34.51 21.75 9.05
CA THR A 73 33.79 21.81 10.33
C THR A 73 33.07 20.48 10.51
N ILE A 74 33.40 19.77 11.59
CA ILE A 74 32.84 18.46 11.90
C ILE A 74 31.71 18.62 12.90
N TYR A 75 30.53 18.16 12.54
CA TYR A 75 29.33 18.13 13.36
C TYR A 75 29.09 16.72 13.92
N LEU A 76 28.46 16.63 15.09
CA LEU A 76 28.03 15.36 15.69
C LEU A 76 29.16 14.32 15.87
N ASN A 77 30.42 14.76 15.96
CA ASN A 77 31.54 13.87 16.22
C ASN A 77 31.38 13.22 17.61
N GLY A 78 31.53 11.90 17.70
CA GLY A 78 31.31 11.13 18.92
C GLY A 78 29.85 10.83 19.24
N TYR A 79 28.90 11.30 18.42
CA TYR A 79 27.49 10.94 18.56
C TYR A 79 27.25 9.54 17.98
N LYS A 80 26.19 8.90 18.45
CA LYS A 80 25.74 7.60 17.97
C LYS A 80 24.28 7.73 17.57
N LEU A 81 23.87 7.05 16.51
CA LEU A 81 22.46 6.82 16.30
C LEU A 81 21.97 5.90 17.43
N GLY A 82 20.93 6.34 18.10
CA GLY A 82 20.18 5.54 19.04
C GLY A 82 18.78 5.39 18.48
N TRP A 83 18.31 4.15 18.45
CA TRP A 83 16.91 3.85 18.20
C TRP A 83 16.23 3.82 19.55
N PHE A 84 15.10 4.52 19.66
CA PHE A 84 14.23 4.41 20.81
C PHE A 84 12.82 4.13 20.32
N THR A 85 12.17 3.18 20.98
CA THR A 85 10.77 2.85 20.77
C THR A 85 10.08 2.90 22.13
N GLY A 86 8.81 3.25 22.12
CA GLY A 86 8.00 3.36 23.31
C GLY A 86 6.64 3.92 22.96
N ASN A 87 5.68 3.81 23.88
CA ASN A 87 4.38 4.44 23.66
C ASN A 87 4.54 5.97 23.52
N ALA A 88 3.48 6.65 23.09
CA ALA A 88 3.51 8.10 22.91
C ALA A 88 4.03 8.85 24.16
N GLN A 89 3.81 8.30 25.36
CA GLN A 89 4.32 8.85 26.61
C GLN A 89 5.84 8.64 26.78
N THR A 90 6.38 7.46 26.47
CA THR A 90 7.82 7.18 26.49
C THR A 90 8.58 7.97 25.44
N VAL A 91 8.03 8.07 24.21
CA VAL A 91 8.61 8.92 23.15
C VAL A 91 8.61 10.38 23.59
N LYS A 92 7.50 10.87 24.14
CA LYS A 92 7.41 12.21 24.70
C LYS A 92 8.42 12.44 25.82
N GLU A 93 8.59 11.50 26.74
CA GLU A 93 9.56 11.60 27.83
C GLU A 93 11.02 11.54 27.34
N ALA A 94 11.32 10.68 26.36
CA ALA A 94 12.63 10.60 25.71
C ALA A 94 12.95 11.92 25.00
N LEU A 95 12.02 12.45 24.22
CA LEU A 95 12.17 13.74 23.53
C LEU A 95 12.33 14.89 24.53
N ILE A 96 11.57 14.92 25.63
CA ILE A 96 11.70 15.93 26.69
C ILE A 96 13.08 15.87 27.36
N ARG A 97 13.62 14.66 27.57
CA ARG A 97 14.93 14.46 28.19
C ARG A 97 16.09 14.75 27.25
N LEU A 98 15.94 14.45 25.96
CA LEU A 98 16.97 14.64 24.93
C LEU A 98 17.01 16.07 24.39
N PHE A 99 15.85 16.70 24.25
CA PHE A 99 15.71 18.04 23.67
C PHE A 99 15.08 18.97 24.71
N ASN A 100 15.92 19.68 25.44
CA ASN A 100 15.48 20.62 26.48
C ASN A 100 14.51 21.66 25.89
N LYS A 101 13.25 21.62 26.35
CA LYS A 101 12.04 22.47 26.20
C LYS A 101 11.73 23.26 24.91
N LEU A 102 12.66 23.64 24.03
CA LEU A 102 12.39 24.65 22.99
C LEU A 102 12.13 24.10 21.57
N LEU A 103 12.49 22.86 21.26
CA LEU A 103 12.32 22.26 19.91
C LEU A 103 11.16 21.26 19.78
N LEU A 104 10.43 20.98 20.86
CA LEU A 104 9.51 19.84 20.97
C LEU A 104 8.23 19.94 20.12
N ILE A 105 7.88 21.14 19.61
CA ILE A 105 6.57 21.39 18.99
C ILE A 105 6.48 20.87 17.55
N VAL A 106 7.61 20.69 16.86
CA VAL A 106 7.64 20.31 15.44
C VAL A 106 7.73 18.78 15.22
N ALA A 107 8.27 18.03 16.19
CA ALA A 107 8.52 16.59 16.03
C ALA A 107 7.35 15.67 16.43
N LEU A 108 6.34 16.19 17.13
CA LEU A 108 5.27 15.36 17.74
C LEU A 108 4.11 14.99 16.78
N SER A 109 4.06 15.53 15.56
CA SER A 109 2.94 15.27 14.64
C SER A 109 3.11 14.05 13.74
N SER A 110 4.30 13.45 13.63
CA SER A 110 4.62 12.49 12.55
C SER A 110 4.84 11.03 12.96
N ILE A 111 4.92 10.68 14.25
CA ILE A 111 5.40 9.33 14.68
C ILE A 111 4.33 8.55 15.48
N ALA A 112 3.09 8.52 15.00
CA ALA A 112 2.01 7.76 15.64
C ALA A 112 1.49 6.64 14.75
N ARG A 113 2.35 5.66 14.38
CA ARG A 113 1.92 4.36 13.84
C ARG A 113 2.82 3.22 14.36
N SER A 114 2.18 2.06 14.50
CA SER A 114 2.50 0.85 15.27
C SER A 114 3.91 0.27 15.12
N VAL A 115 4.51 -0.26 16.21
CA VAL A 115 5.77 -1.05 16.17
C VAL A 115 5.81 -2.09 17.31
N ASN A 116 6.14 -3.35 16.97
CA ASN A 116 6.51 -4.44 17.89
C ASN A 116 8.05 -4.47 18.13
N ILE A 117 8.50 -4.97 19.27
CA ILE A 117 9.75 -4.56 19.95
C ILE A 117 10.95 -5.48 19.68
N GLU A 118 12.14 -4.87 19.47
CA GLU A 118 13.46 -5.52 19.56
C GLU A 118 14.45 -4.60 20.31
N PHE A 119 15.20 -5.12 21.28
CA PHE A 119 16.27 -4.36 21.96
C PHE A 119 17.65 -4.79 21.47
N ARG A 120 18.46 -3.83 20.99
CA ARG A 120 19.89 -4.02 20.71
C ARG A 120 20.73 -3.04 21.53
N LYS A 121 21.47 -3.56 22.51
CA LYS A 121 22.47 -2.78 23.25
C LYS A 121 23.79 -2.76 22.46
N TYR A 122 24.48 -1.62 22.43
CA TYR A 122 25.81 -1.49 21.83
C TYR A 122 26.78 -0.91 22.86
N SER A 123 27.88 -1.62 23.18
CA SER A 123 28.99 -1.07 23.98
C SER A 123 30.24 -0.96 23.12
N LEU A 124 30.99 0.14 23.23
CA LEU A 124 32.30 0.33 22.58
C LEU A 124 33.36 0.51 23.66
N SER A 125 34.45 -0.26 23.60
CA SER A 125 35.65 -0.06 24.42
C SER A 125 36.85 0.25 23.51
N GLY A 126 37.72 1.17 23.95
CA GLY A 126 38.80 1.77 23.15
C GLY A 126 39.79 0.79 22.51
N ASP A 127 40.43 1.30 21.45
CA ASP A 127 41.45 0.73 20.55
C ASP A 127 41.02 -0.38 19.57
N GLY A 128 39.72 -0.65 19.51
CA GLY A 128 39.10 -1.40 18.41
C GLY A 128 37.59 -1.49 18.60
N VAL A 129 36.81 -1.10 17.59
CA VAL A 129 35.34 -1.16 17.61
C VAL A 129 34.92 -2.61 17.82
N THR A 130 34.53 -2.95 19.06
CA THR A 130 33.92 -4.23 19.42
C THR A 130 32.45 -3.95 19.63
N VAL A 131 31.57 -4.53 18.81
CA VAL A 131 30.11 -4.38 18.91
C VAL A 131 29.58 -5.60 19.67
N ASN A 132 29.09 -5.42 20.90
CA ASN A 132 28.38 -6.48 21.64
C ASN A 132 26.88 -6.26 21.47
N LEU A 133 26.18 -7.20 20.82
CA LEU A 133 24.71 -7.20 20.66
C LEU A 133 24.08 -8.05 21.78
N ASP A 134 23.25 -7.44 22.62
CA ASP A 134 22.55 -8.12 23.72
C ASP A 134 21.04 -8.18 23.40
N TYR A 135 20.52 -9.38 23.13
CA TYR A 135 19.13 -9.67 22.75
C TYR A 135 18.33 -10.13 23.98
N THR A 136 17.78 -9.21 24.76
CA THR A 136 16.92 -9.55 25.90
C THR A 136 15.67 -8.68 25.89
N GLY A 137 14.54 -9.22 25.42
CA GLY A 137 13.22 -8.57 25.47
C GLY A 137 12.47 -8.46 24.15
N VAL A 138 12.38 -9.54 23.37
CA VAL A 138 11.46 -9.60 22.22
C VAL A 138 10.08 -9.90 22.79
N ASP A 139 9.16 -8.93 22.74
CA ASP A 139 7.74 -9.23 22.93
C ASP A 139 7.37 -10.29 21.89
N GLU A 140 6.75 -11.39 22.32
CA GLU A 140 6.36 -12.50 21.44
C GLU A 140 5.65 -11.92 20.21
N ILE A 141 6.26 -12.12 19.03
CA ILE A 141 5.62 -11.79 17.75
C ILE A 141 4.25 -12.46 17.80
N PRO A 142 3.14 -11.73 17.60
CA PRO A 142 1.82 -12.33 17.68
C PRO A 142 1.79 -13.58 16.80
N ASP A 143 1.37 -14.70 17.37
CA ASP A 143 1.29 -15.98 16.66
C ASP A 143 0.29 -15.84 15.51
N PHE A 144 0.79 -15.54 14.31
CA PHE A 144 -0.02 -15.54 13.11
C PHE A 144 -0.31 -16.99 12.72
N GLU A 145 -1.59 -17.30 12.53
CA GLU A 145 -2.04 -18.59 12.06
C GLU A 145 -1.64 -18.77 10.60
N ALA A 146 -0.93 -19.87 10.32
CA ALA A 146 -0.67 -20.27 8.94
C ALA A 146 -1.97 -20.43 8.15
N ASP A 147 -1.92 -20.16 6.84
CA ASP A 147 -3.09 -20.20 5.94
C ASP A 147 -4.20 -19.17 6.27
N THR A 148 -3.94 -18.17 7.12
CA THR A 148 -4.87 -17.08 7.41
C THR A 148 -4.42 -15.80 6.73
N LEU A 149 -5.34 -15.16 6.00
CA LEU A 149 -5.20 -13.81 5.48
C LEU A 149 -5.55 -12.78 6.55
N TYR A 150 -4.64 -11.85 6.76
CA TYR A 150 -4.73 -10.71 7.65
C TYR A 150 -4.86 -9.45 6.81
N TYR A 151 -5.86 -8.61 7.10
CA TYR A 151 -6.14 -7.42 6.31
C TYR A 151 -6.87 -6.35 7.12
N ILE A 152 -6.78 -5.10 6.67
CA ILE A 152 -7.50 -3.99 7.27
C ILE A 152 -8.99 -4.00 6.87
N GLU A 153 -9.88 -3.98 7.87
CA GLU A 153 -11.33 -3.95 7.61
C GLU A 153 -11.83 -2.57 7.19
N GLN A 154 -11.13 -1.51 7.58
CA GLN A 154 -11.57 -0.14 7.41
C GLN A 154 -11.74 0.23 5.93
N GLU A 155 -12.67 1.14 5.67
CA GLU A 155 -13.03 1.60 4.32
C GLU A 155 -13.15 3.12 4.30
N ILE A 156 -12.96 3.70 3.11
CA ILE A 156 -13.16 5.13 2.87
C ILE A 156 -14.65 5.38 2.61
N ASP A 157 -15.25 6.24 3.44
CA ASP A 157 -16.65 6.60 3.28
C ASP A 157 -16.92 7.46 2.02
N SER A 158 -18.15 7.91 1.82
CA SER A 158 -18.51 8.75 0.68
C SER A 158 -17.95 10.18 0.77
N GLN A 159 -17.47 10.61 1.94
CA GLN A 159 -16.88 11.92 2.18
C GLN A 159 -15.36 11.91 2.06
N GLY A 160 -14.75 10.77 1.71
CA GLY A 160 -13.29 10.64 1.64
C GLY A 160 -12.64 10.42 3.00
N ILE A 161 -13.40 10.06 4.04
CA ILE A 161 -12.88 9.87 5.40
C ILE A 161 -12.64 8.38 5.67
N LEU A 162 -11.42 8.04 6.08
CA LEU A 162 -11.09 6.75 6.67
C LEU A 162 -11.24 6.84 8.19
N THR A 163 -12.18 6.08 8.77
CA THR A 163 -12.36 6.07 10.23
C THR A 163 -11.66 4.87 10.86
N VAL A 164 -10.76 5.13 11.80
CA VAL A 164 -10.00 4.13 12.55
C VAL A 164 -10.45 4.14 14.01
N ASP A 165 -10.91 3.00 14.52
CA ASP A 165 -11.31 2.86 15.92
C ASP A 165 -10.14 2.36 16.76
N TYR A 166 -9.57 3.25 17.58
CA TYR A 166 -8.42 2.93 18.43
C TYR A 166 -8.68 1.74 19.37
N ASN A 167 -9.91 1.60 19.89
CA ASN A 167 -10.24 0.49 20.78
C ASN A 167 -10.24 -0.86 20.08
N LYS A 168 -10.54 -0.88 18.77
CA LYS A 168 -10.46 -2.12 17.97
C LYS A 168 -9.01 -2.49 17.70
N LEU A 169 -8.15 -1.50 17.44
CA LEU A 169 -6.71 -1.72 17.27
C LEU A 169 -6.05 -2.20 18.57
N ALA A 170 -6.42 -1.62 19.72
CA ALA A 170 -5.82 -1.95 21.01
C ALA A 170 -6.22 -3.33 21.55
N ASN A 171 -7.38 -3.86 21.14
CA ASN A 171 -7.92 -5.13 21.64
C ASN A 171 -7.79 -6.30 20.65
N SER A 172 -7.50 -6.03 19.38
CA SER A 172 -7.12 -7.07 18.43
C SER A 172 -5.61 -7.21 18.45
N THR A 173 -5.09 -8.39 18.16
CA THR A 173 -3.66 -8.66 18.24
C THR A 173 -2.84 -7.69 17.38
N GLN A 174 -3.41 -7.09 16.33
CA GLN A 174 -2.75 -6.07 15.49
C GLN A 174 -3.68 -5.12 14.69
N GLY A 175 -4.99 -5.07 14.93
CA GLY A 175 -5.90 -4.24 14.13
C GLY A 175 -6.40 -4.83 12.82
N TYR A 176 -5.99 -6.06 12.50
CA TYR A 176 -6.38 -6.77 11.29
C TYR A 176 -7.56 -7.73 11.54
N ALA A 177 -8.41 -7.89 10.53
CA ALA A 177 -9.27 -9.06 10.44
C ALA A 177 -8.51 -10.26 9.88
N GLY A 178 -8.95 -11.46 10.26
CA GLY A 178 -8.39 -12.73 9.81
C GLY A 178 -9.45 -13.55 9.08
N LYS A 179 -9.09 -14.13 7.93
CA LYS A 179 -9.93 -15.12 7.23
C LYS A 179 -9.05 -16.19 6.59
N ARG A 180 -9.43 -17.47 6.62
CA ARG A 180 -8.57 -18.50 6.05
C ARG A 180 -8.53 -18.37 4.53
N ILE A 181 -7.38 -18.64 3.92
CA ILE A 181 -7.22 -18.69 2.46
C ILE A 181 -8.27 -19.64 1.87
N THR A 182 -8.53 -20.77 2.53
CA THR A 182 -9.50 -21.78 2.07
C THR A 182 -10.96 -21.35 2.14
N ASP A 183 -11.29 -20.25 2.83
CA ASP A 183 -12.65 -19.71 2.90
C ASP A 183 -13.04 -18.91 1.65
N PHE A 184 -12.11 -18.78 0.69
CA PHE A 184 -12.32 -18.18 -0.61
C PHE A 184 -12.35 -19.26 -1.68
N GLU A 185 -13.26 -19.11 -2.64
CA GLU A 185 -13.34 -20.01 -3.78
C GLU A 185 -12.14 -19.81 -4.72
N PRO A 186 -11.52 -20.89 -5.23
CA PRO A 186 -10.58 -20.81 -6.34
C PRO A 186 -11.16 -20.07 -7.54
N TYR A 187 -10.43 -19.10 -8.10
CA TYR A 187 -10.79 -18.56 -9.41
C TYR A 187 -10.52 -19.56 -10.55
N LYS A 188 -9.75 -20.61 -10.26
CA LYS A 188 -9.53 -21.79 -11.12
C LYS A 188 -9.83 -23.07 -10.34
N SER A 189 -11.10 -23.46 -10.30
CA SER A 189 -11.60 -24.59 -9.49
C SER A 189 -11.08 -25.97 -9.88
N SER A 190 -10.58 -26.14 -11.11
CA SER A 190 -10.01 -27.40 -11.59
C SER A 190 -8.56 -27.65 -11.14
N ILE A 191 -7.94 -26.70 -10.43
CA ILE A 191 -6.55 -26.79 -10.01
C ILE A 191 -6.45 -26.93 -8.49
N THR A 192 -5.52 -27.76 -8.07
CA THR A 192 -5.17 -28.10 -6.69
C THR A 192 -3.69 -27.85 -6.44
N THR A 193 -3.26 -27.84 -5.17
CA THR A 193 -1.84 -27.65 -4.83
C THR A 193 -0.95 -28.84 -5.25
N THR A 194 -1.56 -29.99 -5.53
CA THR A 194 -0.89 -31.21 -5.99
C THR A 194 -0.69 -31.29 -7.50
N ASP A 195 -1.31 -30.39 -8.26
CA ASP A 195 -1.09 -30.34 -9.71
C ASP A 195 0.37 -30.00 -10.03
N ALA A 196 0.87 -30.63 -11.10
CA ALA A 196 2.26 -30.49 -11.50
C ALA A 196 2.60 -29.04 -11.87
N SER A 197 1.66 -28.30 -12.46
CA SER A 197 1.90 -26.92 -12.87
C SER A 197 0.66 -26.05 -12.71
N PHE A 198 0.92 -24.75 -12.55
CA PHE A 198 -0.08 -23.71 -12.54
C PHE A 198 0.57 -22.40 -12.96
N PHE A 199 -0.17 -21.59 -13.72
CA PHE A 199 0.28 -20.27 -14.10
C PHE A 199 -0.90 -19.30 -14.14
N SER A 200 -0.80 -18.19 -13.41
CA SER A 200 -1.85 -17.18 -13.30
C SER A 200 -2.05 -16.42 -14.61
N ILE A 201 -1.02 -16.33 -15.45
CA ILE A 201 -0.92 -15.38 -16.58
C ILE A 201 -1.06 -16.07 -17.95
N GLY A 202 -1.55 -17.32 -17.98
CA GLY A 202 -1.82 -18.06 -19.22
C GLY A 202 -0.58 -18.75 -19.78
N THR A 203 0.21 -18.07 -20.63
CA THR A 203 1.45 -18.61 -21.21
C THR A 203 2.65 -17.67 -21.05
N GLU A 204 3.88 -18.19 -21.17
CA GLU A 204 5.09 -17.34 -21.11
C GLU A 204 5.16 -16.33 -22.27
N ASN A 205 4.67 -16.71 -23.46
CA ASN A 205 4.54 -15.77 -24.58
C ASN A 205 3.48 -14.70 -24.34
N GLU A 206 2.42 -15.02 -23.59
CA GLU A 206 1.42 -14.03 -23.21
C GLU A 206 2.00 -13.03 -22.23
N PHE A 207 2.80 -13.49 -21.26
CA PHE A 207 3.49 -12.64 -20.29
C PHE A 207 4.32 -11.54 -20.96
N THR A 208 5.16 -11.88 -21.94
CA THR A 208 6.03 -10.88 -22.60
C THR A 208 5.29 -9.78 -23.35
N ASN A 209 4.01 -10.01 -23.69
CA ASN A 209 3.15 -9.06 -24.40
C ASN A 209 2.24 -8.25 -23.46
N LEU A 210 2.35 -8.42 -22.14
CA LEU A 210 1.57 -7.63 -21.20
C LEU A 210 2.13 -6.22 -21.03
N LYS A 211 1.23 -5.25 -20.93
CA LYS A 211 1.58 -3.87 -20.62
C LYS A 211 2.26 -3.76 -19.26
N THR A 212 1.82 -4.57 -18.28
CA THR A 212 2.48 -4.66 -16.95
C THR A 212 3.93 -5.12 -17.05
N THR A 213 4.30 -5.89 -18.08
CA THR A 213 5.65 -6.43 -18.25
C THR A 213 6.63 -5.41 -18.82
N THR A 214 6.11 -4.37 -19.48
CA THR A 214 6.93 -3.27 -20.00
C THR A 214 7.44 -2.40 -18.84
N GLY A 215 8.73 -2.07 -18.85
CA GLY A 215 9.33 -1.19 -17.85
C GLY A 215 8.73 0.21 -17.90
N LEU A 216 8.60 0.83 -16.73
CA LEU A 216 8.10 2.20 -16.61
C LEU A 216 9.15 3.22 -17.08
N SER A 217 8.68 4.33 -17.64
CA SER A 217 9.55 5.45 -18.00
C SER A 217 10.06 6.19 -16.76
N THR A 218 11.19 6.91 -16.89
CA THR A 218 11.72 7.77 -15.82
C THR A 218 10.69 8.79 -15.32
N SER A 219 9.84 9.32 -16.20
CA SER A 219 8.77 10.24 -15.81
C SER A 219 7.68 9.58 -14.96
N GLU A 220 7.35 8.33 -15.20
CA GLU A 220 6.38 7.58 -14.39
C GLU A 220 6.96 7.19 -13.04
N LEU A 221 8.25 6.82 -13.02
CA LEU A 221 8.99 6.55 -11.78
C LEU A 221 9.33 7.83 -10.99
N GLY A 222 9.08 9.01 -11.55
CA GLY A 222 9.24 10.29 -10.85
C GLY A 222 8.23 10.49 -9.70
N CYS A 223 7.14 9.74 -9.69
CA CYS A 223 6.19 9.72 -8.57
C CYS A 223 6.63 8.68 -7.53
N ALA A 224 6.94 9.10 -6.30
CA ALA A 224 7.52 8.23 -5.27
C ALA A 224 6.65 7.01 -4.95
N THR A 225 5.32 7.18 -4.91
CA THR A 225 4.38 6.06 -4.72
C THR A 225 4.43 5.06 -5.88
N THR A 226 4.56 5.52 -7.13
CA THR A 226 4.70 4.65 -8.30
C THR A 226 6.01 3.88 -8.24
N LEU A 227 7.12 4.56 -7.95
CA LEU A 227 8.43 3.94 -7.79
C LEU A 227 8.43 2.88 -6.68
N TYR A 228 7.86 3.22 -5.52
CA TYR A 228 7.69 2.30 -4.40
C TYR A 228 6.86 1.09 -4.81
N SER A 229 5.68 1.32 -5.41
CA SER A 229 4.82 0.23 -5.89
C SER A 229 5.50 -0.64 -6.94
N TYR A 230 6.36 -0.06 -7.76
CA TYR A 230 7.17 -0.79 -8.74
C TYR A 230 8.18 -1.69 -8.04
N ASN A 231 9.04 -1.12 -7.21
CA ASN A 231 10.16 -1.83 -6.57
C ASN A 231 9.69 -2.94 -5.62
N TYR A 232 8.60 -2.73 -4.88
CA TYR A 232 8.05 -3.72 -3.95
C TYR A 232 7.11 -4.73 -4.63
N GLY A 233 6.92 -4.64 -5.95
CA GLY A 233 6.15 -5.60 -6.73
C GLY A 233 4.63 -5.36 -6.75
N TYR A 234 4.10 -4.34 -6.07
CA TYR A 234 2.68 -3.98 -6.08
C TYR A 234 2.15 -3.64 -7.47
N TYR A 235 2.94 -2.93 -8.27
CA TYR A 235 2.59 -2.62 -9.67
C TYR A 235 2.45 -3.93 -10.48
N GLY A 236 3.39 -4.87 -10.31
CA GLY A 236 3.31 -6.19 -10.93
C GLY A 236 2.10 -6.97 -10.43
N LEU A 237 1.91 -7.05 -9.11
CA LEU A 237 0.80 -7.76 -8.46
C LEU A 237 -0.54 -7.29 -9.00
N LEU A 238 -0.80 -5.98 -9.02
CA LEU A 238 -2.06 -5.41 -9.49
C LEU A 238 -2.31 -5.70 -10.99
N GLY A 239 -1.32 -5.50 -11.84
CA GLY A 239 -1.47 -5.69 -13.29
C GLY A 239 -1.69 -7.16 -13.66
N TYR A 240 -0.91 -8.06 -13.06
CA TYR A 240 -1.04 -9.49 -13.28
C TYR A 240 -2.29 -10.08 -12.60
N ALA A 241 -2.75 -9.51 -11.48
CA ALA A 241 -4.03 -9.90 -10.88
C ALA A 241 -5.22 -9.49 -11.76
N VAL A 242 -5.23 -8.27 -12.31
CA VAL A 242 -6.24 -7.86 -13.31
C VAL A 242 -6.24 -8.82 -14.51
N LYS A 243 -5.06 -9.22 -14.96
CA LYS A 243 -4.97 -10.21 -16.05
C LYS A 243 -5.54 -11.57 -15.65
N ALA A 244 -5.19 -12.09 -14.47
CA ALA A 244 -5.62 -13.40 -14.00
C ALA A 244 -7.12 -13.46 -13.68
N LEU A 245 -7.67 -12.41 -13.06
CA LEU A 245 -9.03 -12.37 -12.52
C LEU A 245 -10.05 -11.73 -13.46
N ASN A 246 -9.62 -10.79 -14.32
CA ASN A 246 -10.50 -10.05 -15.21
C ASN A 246 -10.15 -10.23 -16.71
N GLY A 247 -9.04 -10.91 -17.03
CA GLY A 247 -8.60 -11.13 -18.41
C GLY A 247 -8.04 -9.88 -19.13
N ALA A 248 -8.06 -8.71 -18.48
CA ALA A 248 -7.64 -7.45 -19.08
C ALA A 248 -6.11 -7.26 -19.03
N ASN A 249 -5.55 -6.64 -20.08
CA ASN A 249 -4.13 -6.33 -20.18
C ASN A 249 -3.91 -4.83 -19.92
N ILE A 250 -3.55 -4.48 -18.69
CA ILE A 250 -3.36 -3.09 -18.26
C ILE A 250 -1.90 -2.82 -17.85
N SER A 251 -1.47 -1.57 -17.98
CA SER A 251 -0.39 -1.03 -17.15
C SER A 251 -1.06 -0.33 -15.97
N PRO A 252 -0.89 -0.76 -14.70
CA PRO A 252 -1.59 -0.16 -13.57
C PRO A 252 -1.31 1.34 -13.38
N SER A 253 -2.36 2.15 -13.23
CA SER A 253 -2.25 3.55 -12.82
C SER A 253 -2.19 3.65 -11.29
N ILE A 254 -0.99 3.65 -10.71
CA ILE A 254 -0.77 3.87 -9.28
C ILE A 254 -1.21 5.28 -8.89
N SER A 255 -0.99 6.28 -9.76
CA SER A 255 -1.44 7.66 -9.50
C SER A 255 -2.96 7.78 -9.42
N TYR A 256 -3.73 6.92 -10.12
CA TYR A 256 -5.18 6.84 -9.94
C TYR A 256 -5.54 6.38 -8.53
N VAL A 257 -4.89 5.33 -8.02
CA VAL A 257 -5.16 4.82 -6.67
C VAL A 257 -4.80 5.90 -5.64
N LEU A 258 -3.64 6.53 -5.80
CA LEU A 258 -3.19 7.62 -4.95
C LEU A 258 -4.16 8.81 -4.91
N ALA A 259 -4.72 9.21 -6.05
CA ALA A 259 -5.73 10.28 -6.10
C ALA A 259 -7.04 9.91 -5.36
N ASN A 260 -7.35 8.62 -5.26
CA ASN A 260 -8.52 8.09 -4.56
C ASN A 260 -8.24 7.66 -3.11
N ARG A 261 -7.06 7.95 -2.55
CA ARG A 261 -6.76 7.78 -1.12
C ARG A 261 -7.70 8.64 -0.24
N PRO A 262 -7.86 8.34 1.06
CA PRO A 262 -8.68 9.16 1.93
C PRO A 262 -8.17 10.61 1.95
N ASP A 263 -9.09 11.58 1.94
CA ASP A 263 -8.75 12.99 2.15
C ASP A 263 -8.43 13.26 3.62
N THR A 264 -8.96 12.43 4.52
CA THR A 264 -8.82 12.58 5.96
C THR A 264 -8.86 11.23 6.66
N ILE A 265 -7.99 11.05 7.65
CA ILE A 265 -8.01 9.91 8.56
C ILE A 265 -8.55 10.39 9.90
N LYS A 266 -9.63 9.77 10.36
CA LYS A 266 -10.30 10.08 11.63
C LYS A 266 -10.11 8.94 12.60
N ILE A 267 -9.30 9.17 13.64
CA ILE A 267 -9.06 8.19 14.70
C ILE A 267 -10.01 8.49 15.85
N ILE A 268 -10.94 7.58 16.13
CA ILE A 268 -11.91 7.70 17.21
C ILE A 268 -11.48 6.88 18.42
N ASN A 269 -12.09 7.18 19.57
CA ASN A 269 -11.91 6.44 20.83
C ASN A 269 -10.46 6.38 21.34
N THR A 270 -9.62 7.37 21.01
CA THR A 270 -8.28 7.46 21.63
C THR A 270 -8.41 7.97 23.08
N PRO A 271 -7.41 7.74 23.96
CA PRO A 271 -7.39 8.33 25.30
C PRO A 271 -7.50 9.86 25.30
N SER A 272 -7.06 10.52 24.22
CA SER A 272 -7.15 11.97 23.99
C SER A 272 -8.43 12.43 23.28
N GLY A 273 -9.36 11.52 22.93
CA GLY A 273 -10.57 11.83 22.18
C GLY A 273 -10.48 11.46 20.70
N THR A 274 -11.13 12.24 19.83
CA THR A 274 -11.08 12.03 18.37
C THR A 274 -9.99 12.90 17.75
N THR A 275 -9.15 12.29 16.91
CA THR A 275 -8.11 12.99 16.15
C THR A 275 -8.42 12.90 14.66
N THR A 276 -8.22 14.01 13.94
CA THR A 276 -8.46 14.11 12.51
C THR A 276 -7.17 14.54 11.81
N ILE A 277 -6.74 13.79 10.82
CA ILE A 277 -5.46 13.98 10.13
C ILE A 277 -5.75 14.16 8.64
N PRO A 278 -5.64 15.39 8.09
CA PRO A 278 -5.77 15.60 6.65
C PRO A 278 -4.64 14.86 5.92
N GLN A 279 -4.93 14.34 4.72
CA GLN A 279 -3.96 13.65 3.89
C GLN A 279 -3.62 14.48 2.67
N GLU A 280 -2.33 14.60 2.38
CA GLU A 280 -1.85 15.23 1.15
C GLU A 280 -1.79 14.19 0.02
N LYS A 281 -2.18 14.61 -1.19
CA LYS A 281 -2.19 13.78 -2.39
C LYS A 281 -1.13 14.30 -3.35
N THR A 282 0.13 14.02 -3.03
CA THR A 282 1.29 14.46 -3.82
C THR A 282 2.14 13.27 -4.23
N CYS A 283 2.95 13.44 -5.26
CA CYS A 283 3.89 12.42 -5.71
C CYS A 283 5.12 12.27 -4.79
N ASP A 284 5.30 13.16 -3.81
CA ASP A 284 6.45 13.12 -2.90
C ASP A 284 6.19 12.24 -1.66
N HIS A 285 4.94 11.84 -1.45
CA HIS A 285 4.57 11.07 -0.28
C HIS A 285 4.72 9.58 -0.54
N LEU A 286 5.48 8.90 0.32
CA LEU A 286 5.52 7.44 0.34
C LEU A 286 4.19 6.91 0.88
N PHE A 287 3.72 5.86 0.25
CA PHE A 287 2.41 5.29 0.48
C PHE A 287 2.59 3.98 1.22
N ASP A 288 1.97 3.89 2.39
CA ASP A 288 1.87 2.64 3.14
C ASP A 288 0.92 1.69 2.40
N GLN A 289 1.18 0.39 2.50
CA GLN A 289 0.36 -0.71 1.99
C GLN A 289 -1.11 -0.57 2.43
N ASP A 290 -1.35 -0.14 3.67
CA ASP A 290 -2.69 0.06 4.21
C ASP A 290 -3.47 1.14 3.43
N ASP A 291 -2.82 2.25 3.12
CA ASP A 291 -3.43 3.33 2.34
C ASP A 291 -3.73 2.87 0.90
N LEU A 292 -2.85 2.05 0.32
CA LEU A 292 -3.07 1.41 -0.98
C LEU A 292 -4.24 0.45 -0.96
N SER A 293 -4.38 -0.33 0.11
CA SER A 293 -5.45 -1.29 0.30
C SER A 293 -6.82 -0.61 0.39
N VAL A 294 -6.97 0.44 1.21
CA VAL A 294 -8.26 1.15 1.31
C VAL A 294 -8.60 1.95 0.05
N ALA A 295 -7.61 2.52 -0.63
CA ALA A 295 -7.82 3.27 -1.87
C ALA A 295 -8.22 2.33 -3.02
N LEU A 296 -7.55 1.18 -3.14
CA LEU A 296 -7.89 0.13 -4.08
C LEU A 296 -9.30 -0.41 -3.84
N ASN A 297 -9.66 -0.67 -2.58
CA ASN A 297 -11.00 -1.13 -2.24
C ASN A 297 -12.08 -0.13 -2.68
N LYS A 298 -11.83 1.17 -2.47
CA LYS A 298 -12.77 2.23 -2.80
C LYS A 298 -12.95 2.46 -4.30
N ALA A 299 -11.85 2.48 -5.05
CA ALA A 299 -11.84 2.98 -6.43
C ALA A 299 -11.40 1.95 -7.47
N GLY A 300 -10.78 0.87 -7.05
CA GLY A 300 -10.10 -0.07 -7.93
C GLY A 300 -8.83 0.52 -8.56
N ILE A 301 -8.43 -0.08 -9.67
CA ILE A 301 -7.29 0.31 -10.50
C ILE A 301 -7.74 0.54 -11.94
N VAL A 302 -7.05 1.41 -12.67
CA VAL A 302 -7.30 1.68 -14.09
C VAL A 302 -6.01 1.52 -14.89
N ASP A 303 -6.13 1.46 -16.22
CA ASP A 303 -4.99 1.45 -17.13
C ASP A 303 -4.31 2.85 -17.16
N SER A 304 -2.97 2.88 -17.13
CA SER A 304 -2.17 4.10 -17.14
C SER A 304 -2.30 4.89 -18.44
N SER A 305 -2.72 4.25 -19.54
CA SER A 305 -3.10 4.95 -20.78
C SER A 305 -4.35 5.83 -20.61
N CYS A 306 -5.21 5.55 -19.63
CA CYS A 306 -6.34 6.42 -19.26
C CYS A 306 -5.86 7.55 -18.33
N ILE A 307 -5.15 7.20 -17.26
CA ILE A 307 -4.62 8.13 -16.24
C ILE A 307 -3.14 7.80 -16.00
N ALA A 308 -2.24 8.66 -16.47
CA ALA A 308 -0.80 8.40 -16.45
C ALA A 308 -0.21 8.40 -15.03
N ASN A 309 0.90 7.67 -14.85
CA ASN A 309 1.66 7.61 -13.59
C ASN A 309 2.63 8.80 -13.38
N THR A 310 2.58 9.81 -14.23
CA THR A 310 3.54 10.93 -14.23
C THR A 310 3.19 12.03 -13.22
N ALA A 311 1.96 12.06 -12.71
CA ALA A 311 1.49 13.03 -11.72
C ALA A 311 0.21 12.53 -11.05
N VAL A 312 -0.09 13.05 -9.86
CA VAL A 312 -1.42 12.86 -9.24
C VAL A 312 -2.47 13.62 -10.08
N PRO A 313 -3.47 12.94 -10.65
CA PRO A 313 -4.47 13.61 -11.47
C PRO A 313 -5.36 14.52 -10.62
N SER A 314 -5.74 15.68 -11.17
CA SER A 314 -6.70 16.60 -10.53
C SER A 314 -8.14 16.07 -10.57
N SER A 315 -8.43 15.09 -11.43
CA SER A 315 -9.71 14.40 -11.51
C SER A 315 -9.52 12.94 -11.89
N THR A 316 -10.32 12.07 -11.29
CA THR A 316 -10.33 10.62 -11.53
C THR A 316 -11.60 10.15 -12.26
N SER A 317 -12.46 11.08 -12.68
CA SER A 317 -13.76 10.78 -13.31
C SER A 317 -13.69 10.51 -14.81
N SER A 318 -12.61 10.91 -15.49
CA SER A 318 -12.43 10.79 -16.93
C SER A 318 -10.98 10.50 -17.30
N CYS A 319 -10.76 9.69 -18.33
CA CYS A 319 -9.47 9.49 -18.96
C CYS A 319 -9.00 10.75 -19.70
N THR A 320 -7.72 10.75 -20.06
CA THR A 320 -7.20 11.65 -21.09
C THR A 320 -7.99 11.48 -22.38
N GLY A 321 -8.81 12.47 -22.75
CA GLY A 321 -9.74 12.39 -23.90
C GLY A 321 -11.23 12.33 -23.53
N GLY A 322 -11.57 12.29 -22.22
CA GLY A 322 -12.94 12.48 -21.72
C GLY A 322 -13.79 11.21 -21.58
N SER A 323 -13.27 10.04 -21.93
CA SER A 323 -13.96 8.76 -21.70
C SER A 323 -13.99 8.37 -20.24
N THR A 324 -15.00 7.61 -19.81
CA THR A 324 -15.07 7.06 -18.44
C THR A 324 -13.96 6.02 -18.22
N PRO A 325 -13.21 6.05 -17.09
CA PRO A 325 -12.20 5.04 -16.80
C PRO A 325 -12.83 3.67 -16.55
N THR A 326 -12.30 2.63 -17.20
CA THR A 326 -12.64 1.24 -16.89
C THR A 326 -11.90 0.83 -15.62
N LYS A 327 -12.66 0.51 -14.57
CA LYS A 327 -12.13 0.15 -13.25
C LYS A 327 -12.03 -1.37 -13.11
N TYR A 328 -10.92 -1.83 -12.56
CA TYR A 328 -10.69 -3.23 -12.20
C TYR A 328 -10.41 -3.33 -10.71
N LEU A 329 -10.56 -4.52 -10.12
CA LEU A 329 -10.30 -4.78 -8.70
C LEU A 329 -11.03 -3.82 -7.72
N ASN A 330 -12.16 -3.25 -8.13
CA ASN A 330 -12.99 -2.45 -7.22
C ASN A 330 -13.55 -3.34 -6.10
N GLY A 331 -13.40 -2.92 -4.84
CA GLY A 331 -13.73 -3.72 -3.66
C GLY A 331 -12.63 -4.69 -3.20
N TYR A 332 -11.50 -4.77 -3.92
CA TYR A 332 -10.38 -5.62 -3.50
C TYR A 332 -9.47 -4.89 -2.50
N LYS A 333 -8.80 -5.67 -1.65
CA LYS A 333 -7.85 -5.23 -0.63
C LYS A 333 -6.56 -6.05 -0.74
N PHE A 334 -5.50 -5.54 -0.13
CA PHE A 334 -4.32 -6.36 0.16
C PHE A 334 -4.56 -7.19 1.42
N GLY A 335 -4.03 -8.40 1.43
CA GLY A 335 -4.07 -9.29 2.58
C GLY A 335 -2.78 -10.09 2.69
N ASP A 336 -2.22 -10.09 3.89
CA ASP A 336 -1.00 -10.80 4.26
C ASP A 336 -1.31 -12.17 4.80
N PHE A 337 -0.49 -13.18 4.49
CA PHE A 337 -0.60 -14.50 5.08
C PHE A 337 0.76 -15.06 5.42
N PHE A 338 0.74 -16.01 6.35
CA PHE A 338 1.93 -16.75 6.77
C PHE A 338 1.78 -18.22 6.42
N GLY A 339 2.90 -18.89 6.19
CA GLY A 339 2.93 -20.32 5.87
C GLY A 339 3.97 -20.68 4.84
N GLY A 340 3.96 -21.95 4.43
CA GLY A 340 4.95 -22.53 3.53
C GLY A 340 4.48 -22.63 2.07
N VAL A 341 5.11 -23.56 1.35
CA VAL A 341 4.84 -23.86 -0.08
C VAL A 341 3.35 -24.06 -0.36
N ASP A 342 2.66 -24.85 0.48
CA ASP A 342 1.24 -25.14 0.28
C ASP A 342 0.36 -23.90 0.45
N SER A 343 0.67 -23.01 1.39
CA SER A 343 -0.05 -21.75 1.60
C SER A 343 0.05 -20.85 0.37
N VAL A 344 1.27 -20.72 -0.18
CA VAL A 344 1.51 -19.97 -1.42
C VAL A 344 0.76 -20.57 -2.61
N LYS A 345 0.76 -21.90 -2.78
CA LYS A 345 -0.03 -22.54 -3.84
C LYS A 345 -1.53 -22.32 -3.65
N LYS A 346 -2.06 -22.44 -2.43
CA LYS A 346 -3.48 -22.16 -2.14
C LYS A 346 -3.85 -20.72 -2.48
N ALA A 347 -2.99 -19.76 -2.13
CA ALA A 347 -3.16 -18.35 -2.45
C ALA A 347 -3.12 -18.11 -3.97
N LEU A 348 -2.14 -18.69 -4.66
CA LEU A 348 -2.00 -18.59 -6.12
C LEU A 348 -3.26 -19.03 -6.88
N ILE A 349 -3.87 -20.14 -6.45
CA ILE A 349 -5.08 -20.73 -7.06
C ILE A 349 -6.35 -19.88 -6.81
N ARG A 350 -6.37 -19.07 -5.74
CA ARG A 350 -7.56 -18.31 -5.30
C ARG A 350 -7.52 -16.84 -5.65
N PHE A 351 -6.34 -16.23 -5.58
CA PHE A 351 -6.18 -14.79 -5.70
C PHE A 351 -5.34 -14.37 -6.90
N GLY A 352 -4.69 -15.33 -7.58
CA GLY A 352 -3.79 -15.04 -8.69
C GLY A 352 -2.36 -14.81 -8.16
N PRO A 353 -1.58 -13.88 -8.72
CA PRO A 353 -0.19 -13.64 -8.29
C PRO A 353 -0.05 -13.35 -6.78
N VAL A 354 1.10 -13.71 -6.22
CA VAL A 354 1.42 -13.56 -4.79
C VAL A 354 2.75 -12.83 -4.65
N ILE A 355 2.80 -11.73 -3.93
CA ILE A 355 4.08 -11.20 -3.44
C ILE A 355 4.50 -12.08 -2.27
N ALA A 356 5.75 -12.51 -2.21
CA ALA A 356 6.26 -13.33 -1.14
C ALA A 356 7.60 -12.77 -0.63
N GLN A 357 7.70 -12.66 0.68
CA GLN A 357 8.97 -12.47 1.35
C GLN A 357 9.62 -13.84 1.54
N VAL A 358 10.75 -14.04 0.88
CA VAL A 358 11.42 -15.33 0.74
C VAL A 358 12.87 -15.25 1.17
N ILE A 359 13.45 -16.37 1.58
CA ILE A 359 14.90 -16.51 1.74
C ILE A 359 15.42 -17.43 0.62
N ILE A 360 16.34 -16.91 -0.19
CA ILE A 360 17.00 -17.64 -1.27
C ILE A 360 18.52 -17.53 -1.06
N GLY A 361 19.18 -18.68 -0.84
CA GLY A 361 20.63 -18.69 -0.58
C GLY A 361 21.04 -17.93 0.69
N GLY A 362 20.15 -17.83 1.69
CA GLY A 362 20.37 -17.10 2.93
C GLY A 362 20.11 -15.58 2.82
N ILE A 363 19.63 -15.09 1.67
CA ILE A 363 19.30 -13.68 1.46
C ILE A 363 17.78 -13.53 1.45
N GLN A 364 17.28 -12.59 2.23
CA GLN A 364 15.86 -12.24 2.27
C GLN A 364 15.52 -11.34 1.07
N GLU A 365 14.54 -11.74 0.28
CA GLU A 365 14.09 -11.05 -0.93
C GLU A 365 12.56 -10.92 -0.94
N ILE A 366 12.05 -9.93 -1.66
CA ILE A 366 10.63 -9.81 -1.99
C ILE A 366 10.48 -10.23 -3.47
N LYS A 367 9.69 -11.27 -3.72
CA LYS A 367 9.49 -11.81 -5.07
C LYS A 367 8.02 -11.94 -5.38
N LEU A 368 7.66 -11.62 -6.62
CA LEU A 368 6.31 -11.82 -7.13
C LEU A 368 6.21 -13.17 -7.81
N ILE A 369 5.37 -14.05 -7.28
CA ILE A 369 5.16 -15.42 -7.75
C ILE A 369 3.89 -15.45 -8.62
N VAL A 370 4.02 -15.99 -9.83
CA VAL A 370 2.91 -16.08 -10.80
C VAL A 370 2.53 -17.52 -11.14
N GLY A 371 3.24 -18.52 -10.59
CA GLY A 371 2.93 -19.93 -10.80
C GLY A 371 4.02 -20.88 -10.35
N TRP A 372 3.83 -22.15 -10.65
CA TRP A 372 4.84 -23.20 -10.52
C TRP A 372 4.79 -24.17 -11.69
N ASP A 373 5.91 -24.83 -11.94
CA ASP A 373 6.02 -25.94 -12.88
C ASP A 373 6.91 -27.01 -12.27
N ASN A 374 6.32 -28.17 -12.00
CA ASN A 374 6.89 -29.26 -11.23
C ASN A 374 7.46 -28.76 -9.89
N SER A 375 8.77 -28.88 -9.70
CA SER A 375 9.49 -28.47 -8.51
C SER A 375 10.04 -27.04 -8.58
N LYS A 376 9.54 -26.20 -9.50
CA LYS A 376 10.05 -24.84 -9.71
C LYS A 376 8.95 -23.79 -9.56
N TRP A 377 9.24 -22.75 -8.79
CA TRP A 377 8.48 -21.50 -8.82
C TRP A 377 8.72 -20.76 -10.13
N THR A 378 7.70 -20.05 -10.59
CA THR A 378 7.81 -19.04 -11.65
C THR A 378 7.67 -17.67 -11.00
N LEU A 379 8.80 -16.98 -10.90
CA LEU A 379 8.92 -15.66 -10.29
C LEU A 379 8.96 -14.59 -11.37
N VAL A 380 8.52 -13.39 -11.04
CA VAL A 380 8.75 -12.18 -11.81
C VAL A 380 9.99 -11.48 -11.26
N ASP A 381 10.94 -11.20 -12.14
CA ASP A 381 12.15 -10.42 -11.86
C ASP A 381 12.27 -9.25 -12.86
N TYR A 382 13.35 -8.48 -12.80
CA TYR A 382 13.62 -7.34 -13.67
C TYR A 382 14.78 -7.61 -14.63
N ASN A 383 14.65 -7.11 -15.86
CA ASN A 383 15.77 -7.00 -16.78
C ASN A 383 16.53 -5.67 -16.58
N SER A 384 17.65 -5.49 -17.28
CA SER A 384 18.47 -4.27 -17.20
C SER A 384 17.78 -3.00 -17.68
N ALA A 385 16.71 -3.11 -18.47
CA ALA A 385 15.88 -1.99 -18.90
C ALA A 385 14.74 -1.70 -17.89
N GLY A 386 14.74 -2.39 -16.75
CA GLY A 386 13.72 -2.29 -15.72
C GLY A 386 12.44 -3.06 -16.04
N GLY A 387 12.25 -3.65 -17.22
CA GLY A 387 11.05 -4.42 -17.56
C GLY A 387 11.00 -5.77 -16.85
N HIS A 388 9.80 -6.32 -16.66
CA HIS A 388 9.64 -7.60 -15.98
C HIS A 388 10.03 -8.78 -16.87
N ILE A 389 10.60 -9.82 -16.26
CA ILE A 389 10.95 -11.10 -16.88
C ILE A 389 10.53 -12.26 -15.99
N LEU A 390 10.45 -13.47 -16.54
CA LEU A 390 10.20 -14.68 -15.75
C LEU A 390 11.50 -15.36 -15.38
N GLN A 391 11.60 -15.76 -14.11
CA GLN A 391 12.68 -16.60 -13.59
C GLN A 391 12.09 -17.88 -13.01
N LYS A 392 12.82 -19.00 -13.16
CA LYS A 392 12.47 -20.28 -12.53
C LYS A 392 13.44 -20.56 -11.40
N VAL A 393 12.91 -20.86 -10.22
CA VAL A 393 13.70 -21.17 -9.01
C VAL A 393 13.18 -22.45 -8.38
N ASP A 394 14.06 -23.33 -7.92
CA ASP A 394 13.65 -24.57 -7.29
C ASP A 394 12.89 -24.29 -5.98
N ILE A 395 11.73 -24.92 -5.80
CA ILE A 395 10.87 -24.72 -4.63
C ILE A 395 11.62 -25.03 -3.33
N SER A 396 12.49 -26.05 -3.34
CA SER A 396 13.26 -26.49 -2.18
C SER A 396 14.34 -25.51 -1.74
N THR A 397 14.69 -24.51 -2.55
CA THR A 397 15.70 -23.49 -2.19
C THR A 397 15.08 -22.20 -1.66
N VAL A 398 13.74 -22.16 -1.54
CA VAL A 398 12.98 -20.98 -1.14
C VAL A 398 12.31 -21.25 0.20
N GLU A 399 12.69 -20.51 1.23
CA GLU A 399 11.99 -20.48 2.51
C GLU A 399 11.01 -19.30 2.51
N PHE A 400 9.76 -19.55 2.90
CA PHE A 400 8.71 -18.53 2.92
C PHE A 400 8.54 -17.97 4.32
N LEU A 401 8.51 -16.64 4.41
CA LEU A 401 8.28 -15.93 5.67
C LEU A 401 6.84 -15.40 5.70
N GLN A 402 6.45 -14.67 4.66
CA GLN A 402 5.17 -14.00 4.51
C GLN A 402 4.79 -13.95 3.04
N GLY A 403 3.49 -14.01 2.74
CA GLY A 403 2.96 -13.74 1.43
C GLY A 403 1.87 -12.67 1.48
N GLU A 404 1.63 -12.02 0.35
CA GLU A 404 0.66 -10.97 0.20
C GLU A 404 -0.10 -11.15 -1.11
N VAL A 405 -1.41 -10.93 -1.07
CA VAL A 405 -2.32 -11.05 -2.21
C VAL A 405 -3.26 -9.88 -2.32
N VAL A 406 -3.83 -9.70 -3.51
CA VAL A 406 -5.00 -8.84 -3.72
C VAL A 406 -6.25 -9.71 -3.76
N PHE A 407 -7.22 -9.44 -2.89
CA PHE A 407 -8.41 -10.28 -2.74
C PHE A 407 -9.65 -9.44 -2.43
N ASN A 408 -10.85 -9.99 -2.64
CA ASN A 408 -12.10 -9.34 -2.30
C ASN A 408 -12.70 -9.99 -1.05
N THR A 409 -13.03 -9.20 -0.02
CA THR A 409 -13.55 -9.69 1.26
C THR A 409 -14.95 -10.26 1.14
N GLN A 410 -15.73 -9.82 0.15
CA GLN A 410 -17.03 -10.37 -0.15
C GLN A 410 -16.82 -11.76 -0.78
N PRO A 411 -17.27 -12.86 -0.13
CA PRO A 411 -17.21 -14.17 -0.77
C PRO A 411 -17.95 -14.06 -2.10
N SER A 412 -17.26 -14.42 -3.16
CA SER A 412 -17.78 -14.46 -4.52
C SER A 412 -19.00 -15.40 -4.58
N GLY A 413 -20.17 -14.88 -4.22
CA GLY A 413 -21.45 -15.36 -4.73
C GLY A 413 -21.60 -15.08 -6.23
N GLY A 414 -20.68 -14.29 -6.81
CA GLY A 414 -20.41 -14.25 -8.23
C GLY A 414 -19.46 -15.38 -8.57
N GLY A 415 -20.02 -16.56 -8.81
CA GLY A 415 -19.31 -17.63 -9.48
C GLY A 415 -18.66 -17.09 -10.75
N ASP A 416 -17.50 -17.65 -11.03
CA ASP A 416 -16.93 -17.68 -12.36
C ASP A 416 -18.02 -17.73 -13.46
N PRO A 417 -18.13 -16.72 -14.35
CA PRO A 417 -18.90 -16.87 -15.58
C PRO A 417 -18.24 -17.88 -16.54
N THR A 418 -17.14 -18.49 -16.11
CA THR A 418 -16.71 -19.88 -16.32
C THR A 418 -17.69 -20.79 -17.08
N GLY A 419 -18.91 -20.92 -16.54
CA GLY A 419 -19.97 -21.80 -17.06
C GLY A 419 -21.05 -21.11 -17.91
N CYS A 420 -20.97 -19.81 -18.10
CA CYS A 420 -21.88 -19.07 -18.96
C CYS A 420 -21.41 -19.18 -20.41
N THR A 421 -21.82 -20.26 -21.07
CA THR A 421 -21.65 -20.39 -22.53
C THR A 421 -22.61 -19.45 -23.26
N SER A 422 -22.41 -19.26 -24.57
CA SER A 422 -23.31 -18.49 -25.44
C SER A 422 -24.76 -19.05 -25.49
N THR A 423 -25.03 -20.17 -24.82
CA THR A 423 -26.36 -20.76 -24.69
C THR A 423 -26.91 -20.74 -23.26
N SER A 424 -26.13 -20.27 -22.26
CA SER A 424 -26.57 -20.23 -20.87
C SER A 424 -27.66 -19.15 -20.67
N PRO A 425 -28.74 -19.43 -19.92
CA PRO A 425 -29.83 -18.48 -19.70
C PRO A 425 -29.37 -17.26 -18.88
N VAL A 426 -29.97 -16.09 -19.15
CA VAL A 426 -29.69 -14.85 -18.39
C VAL A 426 -30.43 -14.92 -17.06
N ASN A 427 -29.68 -14.92 -15.96
CA ASN A 427 -30.20 -14.93 -14.59
C ASN A 427 -29.15 -14.36 -13.62
N ALA A 428 -29.43 -14.37 -12.32
CA ALA A 428 -28.53 -13.87 -11.28
C ALA A 428 -27.15 -14.55 -11.25
N THR A 429 -27.03 -15.76 -11.83
CA THR A 429 -25.79 -16.55 -11.91
C THR A 429 -25.02 -16.30 -13.22
N CYS A 430 -25.68 -15.83 -14.28
CA CYS A 430 -25.08 -15.49 -15.57
C CYS A 430 -25.61 -14.14 -16.12
N PRO A 431 -25.27 -13.00 -15.49
CA PRO A 431 -25.72 -11.68 -15.95
C PRO A 431 -25.12 -11.31 -17.32
N CYS A 432 -25.79 -10.42 -18.04
CA CYS A 432 -25.29 -9.91 -19.33
C CYS A 432 -24.04 -9.05 -19.13
N GLN A 433 -23.00 -9.31 -19.94
CA GLN A 433 -21.81 -8.45 -20.02
C GLN A 433 -21.83 -7.59 -21.29
N THR A 434 -21.05 -6.52 -21.32
CA THR A 434 -20.99 -5.58 -22.45
C THR A 434 -20.48 -6.19 -23.75
N SER A 435 -19.85 -7.37 -23.70
CA SER A 435 -19.39 -8.16 -24.85
C SER A 435 -20.26 -9.39 -25.14
N ASP A 436 -21.40 -9.54 -24.46
CA ASP A 436 -22.23 -10.73 -24.51
C ASP A 436 -23.08 -10.79 -25.79
N THR A 437 -22.89 -11.87 -26.56
CA THR A 437 -23.58 -12.09 -27.85
C THR A 437 -24.87 -12.87 -27.72
N ARG A 438 -25.27 -13.28 -26.50
CA ARG A 438 -26.53 -13.98 -26.26
C ARG A 438 -27.71 -13.10 -26.70
N PRO A 439 -28.73 -13.64 -27.41
CA PRO A 439 -29.84 -12.85 -27.94
C PRO A 439 -30.62 -12.03 -26.88
N ALA A 440 -30.61 -12.47 -25.63
CA ALA A 440 -31.24 -11.76 -24.51
C ALA A 440 -30.38 -10.62 -23.92
N CYS A 441 -29.10 -10.53 -24.29
CA CYS A 441 -28.15 -9.52 -23.83
C CYS A 441 -27.81 -8.48 -24.91
N VAL A 442 -28.07 -8.79 -26.18
CA VAL A 442 -27.99 -7.84 -27.28
C VAL A 442 -29.31 -7.07 -27.29
N SER A 443 -29.27 -5.78 -26.93
CA SER A 443 -30.43 -4.90 -27.05
C SER A 443 -30.96 -4.96 -28.49
N GLN A 444 -32.22 -5.36 -28.64
CA GLN A 444 -32.86 -5.33 -29.95
C GLN A 444 -32.99 -3.86 -30.38
N PRO A 445 -32.72 -3.52 -31.67
CA PRO A 445 -33.02 -2.20 -32.19
C PRO A 445 -34.56 -2.08 -32.28
N GLY A 446 -35.18 -1.62 -31.20
CA GLY A 446 -36.64 -1.55 -31.06
C GLY A 446 -37.15 -1.13 -29.69
N ASP A 447 -36.33 -1.21 -28.63
CA ASP A 447 -36.71 -0.66 -27.32
C ASP A 447 -36.35 0.83 -27.26
N GLU A 448 -37.30 1.68 -27.65
CA GLU A 448 -37.32 3.07 -27.20
C GLU A 448 -37.40 3.09 -25.68
N GLN A 449 -36.24 3.30 -25.06
CA GLN A 449 -36.15 3.69 -23.66
C GLN A 449 -36.98 4.97 -23.46
N PRO A 450 -37.87 5.05 -22.45
CA PRO A 450 -38.69 6.24 -22.24
C PRO A 450 -37.77 7.43 -22.06
N THR A 451 -37.99 8.47 -22.86
CA THR A 451 -37.34 9.77 -22.75
C THR A 451 -37.23 10.19 -21.29
N THR A 452 -36.01 10.50 -20.88
CA THR A 452 -35.63 11.00 -19.56
C THR A 452 -36.56 12.13 -19.10
N CYS A 453 -37.29 11.92 -17.99
CA CYS A 453 -38.05 12.97 -17.29
C CYS A 453 -37.08 14.05 -16.79
N THR A 454 -36.80 15.06 -17.62
CA THR A 454 -35.85 16.14 -17.30
C THR A 454 -36.54 17.40 -16.77
N SER A 455 -37.87 17.50 -16.84
CA SER A 455 -38.63 18.62 -16.23
C SER A 455 -40.01 18.18 -15.71
N ILE A 456 -40.16 18.03 -14.39
CA ILE A 456 -41.45 17.81 -13.74
C ILE A 456 -42.07 19.18 -13.42
N THR A 457 -43.29 19.42 -13.89
CA THR A 457 -44.08 20.61 -13.52
C THR A 457 -45.26 20.20 -12.63
N LYS A 458 -45.93 21.16 -11.96
CA LYS A 458 -47.08 20.87 -11.08
C LYS A 458 -48.26 20.20 -11.78
N THR A 459 -48.27 20.16 -13.12
CA THR A 459 -49.34 19.60 -13.94
C THR A 459 -48.96 18.28 -14.61
N THR A 460 -47.75 17.75 -14.37
CA THR A 460 -47.31 16.48 -14.97
C THR A 460 -48.10 15.30 -14.36
N PRO A 461 -48.89 14.55 -15.15
CA PRO A 461 -49.67 13.42 -14.66
C PRO A 461 -48.80 12.24 -14.21
N GLU A 462 -49.25 11.48 -13.20
CA GLU A 462 -48.54 10.29 -12.68
C GLU A 462 -48.33 9.21 -13.76
N SER A 463 -49.19 9.17 -14.78
CA SER A 463 -49.04 8.28 -15.94
C SER A 463 -47.86 8.63 -16.85
N GLU A 464 -47.40 9.89 -16.84
CA GLU A 464 -46.25 10.33 -17.65
C GLU A 464 -44.92 10.18 -16.89
N CYS A 465 -44.95 10.27 -15.56
CA CYS A 465 -43.77 10.07 -14.73
C CYS A 465 -44.17 9.52 -13.33
N PRO A 466 -43.92 8.24 -13.03
CA PRO A 466 -44.31 7.64 -11.75
C PRO A 466 -43.48 8.21 -10.58
N CYS A 467 -44.13 8.76 -9.53
CA CYS A 467 -43.38 9.26 -8.37
C CYS A 467 -42.67 8.06 -7.66
N LEU A 468 -41.37 8.19 -7.36
CA LEU A 468 -40.58 7.13 -6.70
C LEU A 468 -41.11 6.81 -5.29
N LYS A 469 -41.38 5.52 -4.99
CA LYS A 469 -41.76 5.06 -3.65
C LYS A 469 -40.53 4.71 -2.78
N LYS A 470 -40.47 5.38 -1.63
CA LYS A 470 -39.82 5.05 -0.34
C LYS A 470 -38.39 5.56 -0.11
N GLY A 471 -38.31 6.66 0.67
CA GLY A 471 -37.08 7.16 1.31
C GLY A 471 -37.08 8.65 1.75
N ASP A 472 -38.07 9.46 1.36
CA ASP A 472 -38.03 10.92 1.53
C ASP A 472 -39.30 11.48 2.24
N ILE A 473 -39.12 12.52 3.07
CA ILE A 473 -40.00 13.08 4.12
C ILE A 473 -41.23 13.86 3.59
N ARG A 474 -41.63 13.68 2.33
CA ARG A 474 -42.73 14.45 1.73
C ARG A 474 -44.05 13.68 1.81
N ASP A 475 -44.97 14.17 2.64
CA ASP A 475 -46.31 13.62 2.85
C ASP A 475 -47.10 13.46 1.55
N TYR A 476 -47.81 12.33 1.49
CA TYR A 476 -48.69 11.91 0.41
C TYR A 476 -50.13 12.30 0.75
N GLU A 477 -50.60 13.42 0.23
CA GLU A 477 -52.04 13.71 0.12
C GLU A 477 -52.38 14.18 -1.30
N GLY A 478 -53.19 13.39 -2.02
CA GLY A 478 -53.96 13.88 -3.17
C GLY A 478 -53.45 13.66 -4.60
N GLY A 479 -52.43 12.82 -4.83
CA GLY A 479 -52.08 12.39 -6.21
C GLY A 479 -51.40 13.44 -7.09
N ILE A 480 -50.75 14.45 -6.49
CA ILE A 480 -49.95 15.45 -7.21
C ILE A 480 -48.54 15.44 -6.60
N CYS A 481 -47.48 15.17 -7.39
CA CYS A 481 -46.11 15.23 -6.86
C CYS A 481 -45.78 16.73 -6.57
N ALA A 482 -45.90 17.17 -5.31
CA ALA A 482 -45.68 18.56 -4.92
C ALA A 482 -44.17 18.87 -4.75
N SER A 483 -43.64 19.73 -5.63
CA SER A 483 -42.34 20.39 -5.46
C SER A 483 -42.51 21.63 -4.56
N GLY A 484 -42.16 21.49 -3.28
CA GLY A 484 -42.07 22.60 -2.33
C GLY A 484 -40.66 23.18 -2.31
N SER A 485 -40.49 24.40 -2.82
CA SER A 485 -39.26 25.18 -2.64
C SER A 485 -39.24 25.75 -1.22
N PHE A 486 -38.45 25.16 -0.32
CA PHE A 486 -38.05 25.80 0.93
C PHE A 486 -36.75 26.58 0.68
N ARG A 487 -36.87 27.89 0.49
CA ARG A 487 -35.77 28.82 0.76
C ARG A 487 -35.76 29.09 2.26
N ILE A 488 -34.80 28.52 2.98
CA ILE A 488 -34.50 28.94 4.36
C ILE A 488 -33.21 29.77 4.33
N THR A 489 -33.40 31.08 4.37
CA THR A 489 -32.42 32.08 4.78
C THR A 489 -32.08 31.87 6.26
N LEU A 490 -30.97 31.20 6.54
CA LEU A 490 -30.40 31.09 7.89
C LEU A 490 -28.89 31.34 7.83
N SER A 491 -28.47 32.58 7.56
CA SER A 491 -27.06 33.00 7.64
C SER A 491 -26.86 34.42 8.16
N LEU A 492 -27.84 34.99 8.89
CA LEU A 492 -27.73 36.37 9.41
C LEU A 492 -27.76 36.50 10.95
N ILE A 493 -27.76 35.40 11.70
CA ILE A 493 -27.81 35.46 13.19
C ILE A 493 -26.43 35.21 13.84
N LEU A 494 -25.47 34.61 13.14
CA LEU A 494 -24.15 34.32 13.73
C LEU A 494 -23.21 35.55 13.81
N LEU A 495 -23.45 36.59 13.01
CA LEU A 495 -22.57 37.77 12.94
C LEU A 495 -22.92 38.88 13.96
N ALA A 496 -24.13 38.88 14.51
CA ALA A 496 -24.56 39.92 15.47
C ALA A 496 -24.27 39.57 16.94
N VAL A 497 -24.08 38.28 17.27
CA VAL A 497 -23.91 37.84 18.68
C VAL A 497 -22.47 37.45 19.01
N VAL A 498 -21.69 36.95 18.05
CA VAL A 498 -20.33 36.45 18.34
C VAL A 498 -19.28 37.57 18.32
N VAL A 499 -19.48 38.61 17.50
CA VAL A 499 -18.51 39.72 17.36
C VAL A 499 -18.39 40.61 18.62
N PRO A 500 -19.46 40.96 19.34
CA PRO A 500 -19.32 41.77 20.57
C PRO A 500 -18.64 41.03 21.73
N ILE A 501 -18.75 39.69 21.77
CA ILE A 501 -18.21 38.87 22.87
C ILE A 501 -16.68 38.72 22.74
N LEU A 502 -16.15 38.69 21.51
CA LEU A 502 -14.70 38.61 21.29
C LEU A 502 -13.97 39.94 21.56
N SER A 503 -14.65 41.09 21.47
CA SER A 503 -14.04 42.39 21.83
C SER A 503 -13.91 42.65 23.33
N MET A 504 -14.50 41.81 24.20
CA MET A 504 -14.40 41.96 25.66
C MET A 504 -13.26 41.13 26.29
N LEU A 505 -12.58 40.27 25.52
CA LEU A 505 -11.51 39.41 26.04
C LEU A 505 -10.10 39.94 25.79
N TRP A 506 -9.97 41.10 25.13
CA TRP A 506 -8.71 41.78 24.85
C TRP A 506 -8.79 43.26 25.28
N GLY A 507 -9.08 43.47 26.56
CA GLY A 507 -9.05 44.78 27.24
C GLY A 507 -8.28 44.69 28.54
#